data_AF-A0A7H4LUV1-F1
#
_entry.id   AF-A0A7H4LUV1-F1
#
_cell.length_a   1.000
_cell.length_b   1.000
_cell.length_c   1.000
_cell.angle_alpha   90.00
_cell.angle_beta   90.00
_cell.angle_gamma   90.00
#
_symmetry.space_group_name_H-M   'P 1'
#
loop_
_entity.id
_entity.type
_entity.pdbx_description
1 polymer ?
#
loop_
_entity_poly.entity_id
_entity_poly.type
_entity_poly.pdbx_seq_one_letter_code
_entity_poly.pdbx_strand_id
1 'polypeptide(L)'
;MLELVTRMESTYLTRIDFDAQRQHIMYAHNSSEMQIPEGFSVPWNDSLCKRALDDRCIFSNDVAERWRSCLAAQDLGDRHLFQHSRAPDRRLIIRHAVRHQPGKTAL
;
A
#
# COMPACT_ATOMS: atom_id res chain seq x y z
N MET A 1 -15.54 8.86 -9.96
CA MET A 1 -16.13 7.71 -10.70
C MET A 1 -15.11 6.57 -10.91
N LEU A 2 -14.32 6.20 -9.89
CA LEU A 2 -13.34 5.09 -9.97
C LEU A 2 -13.46 4.12 -8.78
N GLU A 3 -13.89 4.60 -7.60
CA GLU A 3 -14.27 3.76 -6.45
C GLU A 3 -15.42 2.80 -6.77
N LEU A 4 -16.44 3.26 -7.50
CA LEU A 4 -17.62 2.45 -7.82
C LEU A 4 -17.33 1.25 -8.73
N VAL A 5 -16.23 1.29 -9.49
CA VAL A 5 -15.89 0.27 -10.50
C VAL A 5 -14.89 -0.74 -9.96
N THR A 6 -13.97 -0.35 -9.07
CA THR A 6 -12.98 -1.26 -8.47
C THR A 6 -13.36 -1.77 -7.08
N ARG A 7 -14.36 -1.15 -6.42
CA ARG A 7 -14.75 -1.38 -5.01
C ARG A 7 -13.59 -1.22 -4.02
N MET A 8 -12.58 -0.41 -4.34
CA MET A 8 -11.49 -0.09 -3.41
C MET A 8 -11.82 1.20 -2.67
N GLU A 9 -11.62 1.19 -1.36
CA GLU A 9 -12.14 2.16 -0.39
C GLU A 9 -11.09 3.16 0.08
N SER A 10 -9.80 2.82 0.00
CA SER A 10 -8.74 3.78 0.26
C SER A 10 -7.69 3.65 -0.81
N THR A 11 -7.20 4.79 -1.32
CA THR A 11 -6.12 4.83 -2.30
C THR A 11 -5.01 5.72 -1.80
N TYR A 12 -3.79 5.23 -1.74
CA TYR A 12 -2.64 6.02 -1.31
C TYR A 12 -1.45 5.85 -2.26
N LEU A 13 -0.64 6.90 -2.35
CA LEU A 13 0.53 6.97 -3.20
C LEU A 13 1.78 6.93 -2.32
N THR A 14 2.65 5.99 -2.58
CA THR A 14 3.97 5.92 -1.96
C THR A 14 5.06 6.20 -2.96
N ARG A 15 6.14 6.79 -2.46
CA ARG A 15 7.38 7.01 -3.18
C ARG A 15 8.49 6.26 -2.46
N ILE A 16 9.27 5.51 -3.22
CA ILE A 16 10.42 4.79 -2.69
C ILE A 16 11.68 5.58 -3.03
N ASP A 17 12.43 5.88 -1.98
CA ASP A 17 13.77 6.43 -2.04
C ASP A 17 14.76 5.29 -1.80
N PHE A 18 15.44 4.87 -2.87
CA PHE A 18 16.42 3.79 -2.79
C PHE A 18 17.73 4.23 -2.13
N ASP A 19 18.07 5.52 -2.19
CA ASP A 19 19.27 6.08 -1.56
C ASP A 19 19.08 6.14 -0.04
N ALA A 20 17.91 6.60 0.40
CA ALA A 20 17.55 6.65 1.82
C ALA A 20 16.99 5.33 2.37
N GLN A 21 16.82 4.31 1.51
CA GLN A 21 16.19 3.01 1.81
C GLN A 21 14.86 3.14 2.56
N ARG A 22 14.01 4.09 2.12
CA ARG A 22 12.74 4.39 2.78
C ARG A 22 11.60 4.50 1.78
N GLN A 23 10.42 4.11 2.22
CA GLN A 23 9.17 4.36 1.54
C GLN A 23 8.42 5.45 2.25
N HIS A 24 7.99 6.46 1.51
CA HIS A 24 7.25 7.60 2.03
C HIS A 24 5.85 7.63 1.44
N ILE A 25 4.83 7.82 2.27
CA ILE A 25 3.46 8.06 1.83
C ILE A 25 3.34 9.53 1.45
N MET A 26 3.16 9.79 0.15
CA MET A 26 3.06 11.15 -0.40
C MET A 26 1.65 11.69 -0.35
N TYR A 27 0.66 10.82 -0.57
CA TYR A 27 -0.73 11.18 -0.66
C TYR A 27 -1.59 10.01 -0.21
N ALA A 28 -2.69 10.27 0.48
CA ALA A 28 -3.63 9.28 0.94
C ALA A 28 -5.05 9.81 0.77
N HIS A 29 -5.80 9.17 -0.10
CA HIS A 29 -7.24 9.34 -0.21
C HIS A 29 -7.91 8.26 0.64
N ASN A 30 -8.33 8.65 1.84
CA ASN A 30 -9.08 7.80 2.76
C ASN A 30 -10.57 8.05 2.54
N SER A 31 -11.29 7.10 1.95
CA SER A 31 -12.74 7.22 1.73
C SER A 31 -13.56 6.48 2.80
N SER A 32 -12.91 5.82 3.75
CA SER A 32 -13.50 4.92 4.76
C SER A 32 -12.85 5.09 6.14
N GLU A 33 -13.22 4.27 7.13
CA GLU A 33 -12.74 4.37 8.53
C GLU A 33 -11.23 4.24 8.71
N MET A 34 -10.55 3.54 7.79
CA MET A 34 -9.10 3.40 7.79
C MET A 34 -8.43 4.70 7.31
N GLN A 35 -7.72 5.36 8.23
CA GLN A 35 -6.93 6.55 7.93
C GLN A 35 -5.47 6.21 7.70
N ILE A 36 -5.02 6.39 6.47
CA ILE A 36 -3.61 6.28 6.11
C ILE A 36 -2.98 7.66 6.30
N PRO A 37 -1.98 7.81 7.19
CA PRO A 37 -1.34 9.10 7.44
C PRO A 37 -0.43 9.50 6.27
N GLU A 38 -0.71 10.67 5.68
CA GLU A 38 0.20 11.30 4.73
C GLU A 38 1.50 11.73 5.43
N GLY A 39 2.62 11.64 4.71
CA GLY A 39 3.95 11.96 5.24
C GLY A 39 4.58 10.85 6.09
N PHE A 40 3.85 9.79 6.42
CA PHE A 40 4.41 8.65 7.14
C PHE A 40 5.44 7.92 6.29
N SER A 41 6.53 7.48 6.92
CA SER A 41 7.63 6.81 6.26
C SER A 41 8.00 5.53 6.97
N VAL A 42 8.26 4.48 6.20
CA VAL A 42 8.67 3.17 6.70
C VAL A 42 9.99 2.73 6.06
N PRO A 43 10.81 1.94 6.77
CA PRO A 43 11.97 1.30 6.16
C PRO A 43 11.56 0.49 4.92
N TRP A 44 12.30 0.64 3.82
CA TRP A 44 11.99 -0.05 2.57
C TRP A 44 11.96 -1.56 2.74
N ASN A 45 12.91 -2.11 3.51
CA ASN A 45 13.04 -3.54 3.76
C ASN A 45 11.83 -4.14 4.50
N ASP A 46 11.16 -3.34 5.32
CA ASP A 46 10.02 -3.81 6.11
C ASP A 46 8.67 -3.54 5.42
N SER A 47 8.69 -2.76 4.34
CA SER A 47 7.48 -2.38 3.61
C SER A 47 6.80 -3.58 2.95
N LEU A 48 5.46 -3.52 2.90
CA LEU A 48 4.65 -4.46 2.13
C LEU A 48 4.96 -4.38 0.63
N CYS A 49 5.24 -3.16 0.15
CA CYS A 49 5.45 -2.87 -1.25
C CYS A 49 6.71 -3.51 -1.80
N LYS A 50 7.76 -3.63 -0.99
CA LYS A 50 8.96 -4.38 -1.35
C LYS A 50 8.64 -5.85 -1.61
N ARG A 51 7.91 -6.48 -0.69
CA ARG A 51 7.51 -7.89 -0.84
C ARG A 51 6.65 -8.10 -2.08
N ALA A 52 5.71 -7.18 -2.32
CA ALA A 52 4.89 -7.20 -3.52
C ALA A 52 5.72 -7.05 -4.81
N LEU A 53 6.76 -6.22 -4.82
CA LEU A 53 7.68 -6.10 -5.96
C LEU A 53 8.54 -7.35 -6.14
N ASP A 54 9.10 -7.88 -5.06
CA ASP A 54 9.96 -9.07 -5.08
C ASP A 54 9.18 -10.29 -5.59
N ASP A 55 7.92 -10.45 -5.16
CA ASP A 55 6.99 -11.50 -5.62
C ASP A 55 6.36 -11.19 -6.99
N ARG A 56 6.63 -10.02 -7.59
CA ARG A 56 5.95 -9.49 -8.79
C ARG A 56 4.43 -9.55 -8.69
N CYS A 57 3.92 -9.36 -7.48
CA CYS A 57 2.51 -9.44 -7.14
C CYS A 57 1.85 -8.07 -7.30
N ILE A 58 1.02 -7.93 -8.34
CA ILE A 58 0.30 -6.69 -8.66
C ILE A 58 -1.02 -6.60 -7.88
N PHE A 59 -1.58 -7.74 -7.50
CA PHE A 59 -2.85 -7.84 -6.79
C PHE A 59 -2.83 -9.00 -5.81
N SER A 60 -3.30 -8.77 -4.60
CA SER A 60 -3.54 -9.81 -3.61
C SER A 60 -4.88 -9.56 -2.92
N ASN A 61 -5.67 -10.62 -2.77
CA ASN A 61 -6.94 -10.59 -2.05
C ASN A 61 -6.84 -11.18 -0.63
N ASP A 62 -5.66 -11.67 -0.24
CA ASP A 62 -5.36 -12.22 1.08
C ASP A 62 -3.97 -11.73 1.54
N VAL A 63 -3.81 -10.41 1.60
CA VAL A 63 -2.54 -9.72 1.87
C VAL A 63 -1.96 -10.12 3.22
N ALA A 64 -2.81 -10.20 4.24
CA ALA A 64 -2.46 -10.65 5.58
C ALA A 64 -1.97 -12.11 5.59
N GLU A 65 -2.49 -12.97 4.72
CA GLU A 65 -2.10 -14.37 4.65
C GLU A 65 -0.83 -14.59 3.84
N ARG A 66 -0.71 -13.90 2.71
CA ARG A 66 0.45 -13.98 1.82
C ARG A 66 1.70 -13.39 2.46
N TRP A 67 1.57 -12.28 3.18
CA TRP A 67 2.70 -11.59 3.81
C TRP A 67 2.51 -11.44 5.33
N ARG A 68 2.17 -12.54 6.01
CA ARG A 68 1.97 -12.62 7.49
C ARG A 68 3.10 -11.99 8.30
N SER A 69 4.34 -12.08 7.81
CA SER A 69 5.53 -11.51 8.46
C SER A 69 5.59 -9.97 8.41
N CYS A 70 4.74 -9.32 7.63
CA CYS A 70 4.68 -7.86 7.50
C CYS A 70 3.58 -7.33 8.41
N LEU A 71 3.95 -6.57 9.45
CA LEU A 71 2.97 -5.96 10.37
C LEU A 71 1.97 -5.08 9.61
N ALA A 72 2.46 -4.28 8.65
CA ALA A 72 1.59 -3.47 7.80
C ALA A 72 0.57 -4.31 7.02
N ALA A 73 0.87 -5.56 6.65
CA ALA A 73 -0.08 -6.44 5.97
C ALA A 73 -1.22 -6.92 6.88
N GLN A 74 -1.04 -6.92 8.20
CA GLN A 74 -2.06 -7.36 9.15
C GLN A 74 -3.10 -6.27 9.42
N ASP A 75 -2.63 -5.01 9.41
CA ASP A 75 -3.45 -3.82 9.59
C ASP A 75 -4.16 -3.40 8.30
N LEU A 76 -3.57 -3.70 7.14
CA LEU A 76 -4.16 -3.44 5.84
C LEU A 76 -5.21 -4.52 5.48
N GLY A 77 -6.33 -4.09 4.90
CA GLY A 77 -7.47 -4.98 4.57
C GLY A 77 -7.13 -6.10 3.58
N ASP A 78 -8.09 -7.00 3.33
CA ASP A 78 -7.81 -8.24 2.58
C ASP A 78 -7.33 -7.99 1.15
N ARG A 79 -7.96 -7.02 0.48
CA ARG A 79 -7.73 -6.73 -0.93
C ARG A 79 -6.83 -5.53 -1.12
N HIS A 80 -5.66 -5.78 -1.69
CA HIS A 80 -4.67 -4.76 -2.01
C HIS A 80 -4.22 -4.88 -3.46
N LEU A 81 -4.29 -3.75 -4.15
CA LEU A 81 -3.77 -3.58 -5.49
C LEU A 81 -2.49 -2.73 -5.42
N PHE A 82 -1.43 -3.22 -6.03
CA PHE A 82 -0.14 -2.54 -6.15
C PHE A 82 0.07 -2.15 -7.61
N GLN A 83 -0.07 -0.87 -7.93
CA GLN A 83 0.27 -0.34 -9.24
C GLN A 83 1.56 0.47 -9.13
N HIS A 84 2.65 -0.06 -9.68
CA HIS A 84 3.94 0.61 -9.69
C HIS A 84 4.17 1.36 -11.00
N SER A 85 4.69 2.57 -10.91
CA SER A 85 5.14 3.38 -12.04
C SER A 85 6.55 3.90 -11.76
N ARG A 86 7.44 3.77 -12.74
CA ARG A 86 8.82 4.22 -12.60
C ARG A 86 8.89 5.69 -13.00
N ALA A 87 9.33 6.54 -12.08
CA ALA A 87 9.55 7.94 -12.37
C ALA A 87 10.90 8.14 -13.10
N PRO A 88 11.09 9.23 -13.87
CA PRO A 88 12.32 9.51 -14.61
C PRO A 88 13.56 9.68 -13.70
N ASP A 89 13.35 10.06 -12.45
CA ASP A 89 14.38 10.37 -11.45
C ASP A 89 14.83 9.14 -10.63
N ARG A 90 14.72 7.93 -11.18
CA ARG A 90 14.96 6.64 -10.50
C ARG A 90 14.06 6.35 -9.30
N ARG A 91 13.10 7.21 -8.97
CA ARG A 91 12.14 6.94 -7.91
C ARG A 91 11.07 5.98 -8.40
N LEU A 92 10.62 5.10 -7.49
CA LEU A 92 9.50 4.22 -7.77
C LEU A 92 8.27 4.78 -7.06
N ILE A 93 7.23 5.03 -7.84
CA ILE A 93 5.94 5.48 -7.32
C ILE A 93 5.03 4.25 -7.30
N ILE A 94 4.42 3.97 -6.15
CA ILE A 94 3.46 2.88 -6.03
C ILE A 94 2.13 3.45 -5.57
N ARG A 95 1.13 3.27 -6.42
CA ARG A 95 -0.25 3.52 -6.07
C ARG A 95 -0.82 2.25 -5.46
N HIS A 96 -1.31 2.41 -4.25
CA HIS A 96 -2.01 1.38 -3.51
C HIS A 96 -3.49 1.69 -3.57
N ALA A 97 -4.28 0.67 -3.81
CA ALA A 97 -5.70 0.74 -3.57
C ALA A 97 -6.06 -0.44 -2.67
N VAL A 98 -6.81 -0.17 -1.60
CA VAL A 98 -7.12 -1.11 -0.53
C VAL A 98 -8.62 -1.14 -0.37
N ARG A 99 -9.15 -2.34 -0.18
CA ARG A 99 -10.51 -2.51 0.30
C ARG A 99 -10.46 -3.04 1.72
N HIS A 100 -11.12 -2.34 2.63
CA HIS A 100 -11.18 -2.76 4.01
C HIS A 100 -12.22 -3.87 4.21
N GLN A 101 -12.03 -4.67 5.25
CA GLN A 101 -12.98 -5.68 5.68
C GLN A 101 -13.78 -5.06 6.84
N PRO A 102 -15.11 -4.87 6.74
CA PRO A 102 -15.87 -4.19 7.78
C PRO A 102 -15.69 -4.90 9.13
N GLY A 103 -15.16 -4.20 10.14
CA GLY A 103 -14.98 -4.71 11.51
C GLY A 103 -13.53 -4.81 12.05
N LYS A 104 -12.50 -4.43 11.29
CA LYS A 104 -11.12 -4.29 11.81
C LYS A 104 -10.78 -2.82 12.08
N THR A 105 -10.38 -2.49 13.31
CA THR A 105 -9.79 -1.19 13.63
C THR A 105 -8.27 -1.30 13.46
N ALA A 106 -7.67 -0.51 12.57
CA ALA A 106 -6.22 -0.39 12.47
C ALA A 106 -5.68 0.28 13.74
N LEU A 107 -4.78 -0.38 14.47
CA LEU A 107 -4.10 0.13 15.67
C LEU A 107 -2.59 0.08 15.47
#